data_AF-A0A954HKY3-F1
#
_entry.id   AF-A0A954HKY3-F1
#
_cell.length_a   1.000
_cell.length_b   1.000
_cell.length_c   1.000
_cell.angle_alpha   90.00
_cell.angle_beta   90.00
_cell.angle_gamma   90.00
#
_symmetry.space_group_name_H-M   'P 1'
#
loop_
_entity.id
_entity.type
_entity.pdbx_description
1 polymer ?
#
loop_
_entity_poly.entity_id
_entity_poly.type
_entity_poly.pdbx_seq_one_letter_code
_entity_poly.pdbx_strand_id
1 'polypeptide(L)'
;AADFAEHHSKEPSQRPYQTISALAAKLDITAETSFSKSDYAKMVAYALSLNSTSDESCTVLISWQHQDILPKDSDDSIVTEIMKQTGTSSGSLPIPTGSWPGDRYDMVFVLDRPTGTGPMTSFTQVPQLLLAGDSSTPIA
;
A
#
# COMPACT_ATOMS: atom_id res chain seq x y z
N ALA A 1 35.76 2.36 -13.02
CA ALA A 1 34.42 2.36 -13.63
C ALA A 1 33.63 1.26 -12.95
N ALA A 2 32.59 1.59 -12.19
CA ALA A 2 31.69 0.59 -11.66
C ALA A 2 30.53 0.46 -12.66
N ASP A 3 30.51 -0.67 -13.34
CA ASP A 3 29.43 -1.06 -14.24
C ASP A 3 28.44 -1.87 -13.38
N PHE A 4 27.22 -1.37 -13.20
CA PHE A 4 26.18 -2.07 -12.46
C PHE A 4 25.27 -2.75 -13.49
N ALA A 5 25.43 -4.06 -13.66
CA ALA A 5 24.49 -4.89 -14.38
C ALA A 5 23.37 -5.33 -13.42
N GLU A 6 22.12 -4.89 -13.66
CA GLU A 6 20.95 -5.38 -12.92
C GLU A 6 20.40 -6.64 -13.60
N HIS A 7 20.30 -7.73 -12.85
CA HIS A 7 19.72 -8.99 -13.32
C HIS A 7 18.20 -8.91 -13.24
N HIS A 8 17.52 -8.83 -14.40
CA HIS A 8 16.08 -9.07 -14.49
C HIS A 8 15.77 -10.55 -14.22
N SER A 9 15.77 -10.95 -12.94
CA SER A 9 15.17 -12.22 -12.55
C SER A 9 13.64 -12.08 -12.50
N LYS A 10 12.95 -13.15 -12.91
CA LYS A 10 11.49 -13.30 -12.81
C LYS A 10 11.01 -13.57 -11.37
N GLU A 11 11.91 -13.43 -10.39
CA GLU A 11 11.61 -13.67 -8.98
C GLU A 11 10.72 -12.53 -8.45
N PRO A 12 9.71 -12.84 -7.61
CA PRO A 12 8.90 -11.83 -6.94
C PRO A 12 9.80 -10.86 -6.15
N SER A 13 9.53 -9.56 -6.28
CA SER A 13 10.28 -8.53 -5.55
C SER A 13 10.28 -8.81 -4.05
N GLN A 14 11.46 -8.93 -3.45
CA GLN A 14 11.65 -9.08 -2.00
C GLN A 14 11.56 -7.73 -1.27
N ARG A 15 11.53 -6.62 -2.00
CA ARG A 15 11.56 -5.26 -1.44
C ARG A 15 10.39 -4.98 -0.48
N PRO A 16 9.12 -5.37 -0.76
CA PRO A 16 8.02 -5.17 0.20
C PRO A 16 8.29 -5.83 1.56
N TYR A 17 8.80 -7.07 1.54
CA TYR A 17 9.17 -7.80 2.75
C TYR A 17 10.33 -7.11 3.50
N GLN A 18 11.38 -6.70 2.79
CA GLN A 18 12.52 -6.00 3.39
C GLN A 18 12.10 -4.67 4.04
N THR A 19 11.26 -3.88 3.36
CA THR A 19 10.76 -2.61 3.89
C THR A 19 9.93 -2.81 5.16
N ILE A 20 8.99 -3.76 5.17
CA ILE A 20 8.12 -3.95 6.34
C ILE A 20 8.83 -4.65 7.49
N SER A 21 9.82 -5.51 7.22
CA SER A 21 10.56 -6.24 8.27
C SER A 21 11.35 -5.31 9.19
N ALA A 22 11.98 -4.25 8.65
CA ALA A 22 12.69 -3.26 9.44
C ALA A 22 11.73 -2.47 10.37
N LEU A 23 10.55 -2.11 9.86
CA LEU A 23 9.53 -1.43 10.66
C LEU A 23 8.91 -2.36 11.71
N ALA A 24 8.61 -3.60 11.34
CA ALA A 24 8.07 -4.61 12.23
C ALA A 24 9.01 -4.88 13.42
N ALA A 25 10.31 -5.04 13.14
CA ALA A 25 11.33 -5.16 14.16
C ALA A 25 11.44 -3.92 15.06
N LYS A 26 11.25 -2.71 14.50
CA LYS A 26 11.27 -1.47 15.27
C LYS A 26 10.08 -1.31 16.20
N LEU A 27 8.92 -1.83 15.81
CA LEU A 27 7.66 -1.78 16.56
C LEU A 27 7.43 -3.01 17.45
N ASP A 28 8.34 -3.99 17.41
CA ASP A 28 8.21 -5.29 18.11
C ASP A 28 6.91 -6.04 17.74
N ILE A 29 6.55 -6.01 16.46
CA ILE A 29 5.38 -6.71 15.91
C ILE A 29 5.81 -7.77 14.90
N THR A 30 5.00 -8.82 14.75
CA THR A 30 5.17 -9.81 13.68
C THR A 30 4.33 -9.40 12.48
N ALA A 31 4.96 -9.21 11.32
CA ALA A 31 4.24 -8.93 10.08
C ALA A 31 3.47 -10.18 9.61
N GLU A 32 2.23 -9.99 9.15
CA GLU A 32 1.44 -11.03 8.51
C GLU A 32 1.92 -11.23 7.06
N THR A 33 2.50 -12.39 6.75
CA THR A 33 3.13 -12.68 5.45
C THR A 33 2.56 -13.91 4.74
N SER A 34 1.40 -14.43 5.18
CA SER A 34 0.77 -15.62 4.57
C SER A 34 0.06 -15.34 3.25
N PHE A 35 -0.21 -14.08 2.90
CA PHE A 35 -0.89 -13.70 1.67
C PHE A 35 0.09 -13.69 0.48
N SER A 36 -0.28 -14.38 -0.60
CA SER A 36 0.46 -14.33 -1.86
C SER A 36 0.08 -13.09 -2.68
N LYS A 37 0.87 -12.76 -3.71
CA LYS A 37 0.61 -11.66 -4.65
C LYS A 37 -0.82 -11.66 -5.24
N SER A 38 -1.41 -12.83 -5.47
CA SER A 38 -2.77 -12.93 -6.01
C SER A 38 -3.87 -12.80 -4.96
N ASP A 39 -3.53 -12.79 -3.66
CA ASP A 39 -4.49 -12.76 -2.55
C ASP A 39 -4.83 -11.34 -2.08
N TYR A 40 -4.54 -10.28 -2.84
CA TYR A 40 -4.72 -8.91 -2.37
C TYR A 40 -6.15 -8.63 -1.88
N ALA A 41 -7.18 -9.23 -2.48
CA ALA A 41 -8.56 -9.06 -2.02
C ALA A 41 -8.83 -9.72 -0.67
N LYS A 42 -8.23 -10.89 -0.40
CA LYS A 42 -8.31 -11.55 0.92
C LYS A 42 -7.50 -10.78 1.96
N MET A 43 -6.35 -10.25 1.58
CA MET A 43 -5.52 -9.39 2.41
C MET A 43 -6.28 -8.11 2.80
N VAL A 44 -6.97 -7.46 1.86
CA VAL A 44 -7.84 -6.30 2.15
C VAL A 44 -8.95 -6.68 3.12
N ALA A 45 -9.64 -7.80 2.90
CA ALA A 45 -10.69 -8.26 3.81
C ALA A 45 -10.16 -8.51 5.23
N TYR A 46 -8.99 -9.14 5.33
CA TYR A 46 -8.29 -9.34 6.60
C TYR A 46 -7.96 -8.01 7.26
N ALA A 47 -7.30 -7.08 6.55
CA ALA A 47 -6.94 -5.76 7.06
C ALA A 47 -8.15 -4.97 7.56
N LEU A 48 -9.27 -5.00 6.83
CA LEU A 48 -10.51 -4.33 7.24
C LEU A 48 -11.24 -5.04 8.39
N SER A 49 -10.95 -6.33 8.65
CA SER A 49 -11.48 -7.06 9.79
C SER A 49 -10.71 -6.80 11.08
N LEU A 50 -9.50 -6.23 10.99
CA LEU A 50 -8.69 -5.84 12.14
C LEU A 50 -9.36 -4.65 12.83
N ASN A 51 -10.26 -4.95 13.75
CA ASN A 51 -10.87 -3.95 14.61
C ASN A 51 -10.04 -3.80 15.89
N SER A 52 -9.98 -2.58 16.40
CA SER A 52 -9.52 -2.37 17.76
C SER A 52 -10.54 -2.94 18.73
N THR A 53 -10.09 -3.80 19.64
CA THR A 53 -10.93 -4.35 20.72
C THR A 53 -11.09 -3.38 21.90
N SER A 54 -10.49 -2.20 21.82
CA SER A 54 -10.49 -1.12 22.80
C SER A 54 -10.93 0.20 22.14
N ASP A 55 -11.17 1.25 22.94
CA ASP A 55 -11.41 2.64 22.47
C ASP A 55 -10.22 3.26 21.69
N GLU A 56 -9.21 2.47 21.31
CA GLU A 56 -8.03 2.92 20.57
C GLU A 56 -8.22 2.78 19.07
N SER A 57 -7.61 3.66 18.27
CA SER A 57 -7.62 3.57 16.81
C SER A 57 -6.77 2.40 16.31
N CYS A 58 -7.28 1.61 15.37
CA CYS A 58 -6.50 0.61 14.65
C CYS A 58 -5.82 1.23 13.42
N THR A 59 -4.52 0.99 13.24
CA THR A 59 -3.78 1.39 12.05
C THR A 59 -3.15 0.16 11.41
N VAL A 60 -3.42 -0.04 10.12
CA VAL A 60 -2.88 -1.16 9.34
C VAL A 60 -1.95 -0.63 8.26
N LEU A 61 -0.73 -1.15 8.20
CA LEU A 61 0.19 -0.90 7.10
C LEU A 61 0.20 -2.11 6.17
N ILE A 62 -0.10 -1.86 4.89
CA ILE A 62 -0.02 -2.85 3.83
C ILE A 62 1.22 -2.52 2.99
N SER A 63 2.15 -3.47 2.86
CA SER A 63 3.28 -3.35 1.93
C SER A 63 3.11 -4.35 0.80
N TRP A 64 3.15 -3.86 -0.43
CA TRP A 64 2.91 -4.66 -1.63
C TRP A 64 3.77 -4.19 -2.80
N GLN A 65 3.77 -4.94 -3.91
CA GLN A 65 4.38 -4.47 -5.14
C GLN A 65 3.56 -3.30 -5.73
N HIS A 66 4.24 -2.25 -6.17
CA HIS A 66 3.58 -1.00 -6.55
C HIS A 66 2.60 -1.15 -7.74
N GLN A 67 2.82 -2.14 -8.60
CA GLN A 67 1.99 -2.40 -9.78
C GLN A 67 0.57 -2.86 -9.44
N ASP A 68 0.32 -3.33 -8.21
CA ASP A 68 -1.03 -3.74 -7.78
C ASP A 68 -1.66 -2.72 -6.83
N ILE A 69 -0.94 -1.66 -6.42
CA ILE A 69 -1.49 -0.64 -5.51
C ILE A 69 -2.50 0.24 -6.26
N LEU A 70 -2.09 0.74 -7.42
CA LEU A 70 -2.93 1.53 -8.33
C LEU A 70 -3.29 0.71 -9.57
N PRO A 71 -4.44 0.99 -10.21
CA PRO A 71 -4.82 0.34 -11.45
C PRO A 71 -3.80 0.66 -12.54
N LYS A 72 -3.33 -0.36 -13.25
CA LYS A 72 -2.45 -0.19 -14.41
C LYS A 72 -3.26 0.08 -15.68
N ASP A 73 -4.26 -0.77 -15.94
CA ASP A 73 -5.14 -0.74 -17.12
C ASP A 73 -6.52 -1.42 -16.86
N SER A 74 -6.76 -1.89 -15.63
CA SER A 74 -7.96 -2.61 -15.19
C SER A 74 -8.51 -1.98 -13.91
N ASP A 75 -9.81 -2.10 -13.66
CA ASP A 75 -10.46 -1.60 -12.44
C ASP A 75 -10.00 -2.30 -11.14
N ASP A 76 -9.15 -3.33 -11.24
CA ASP A 76 -8.71 -4.14 -10.11
C ASP A 76 -7.32 -3.74 -9.61
N SER A 77 -7.25 -3.34 -8.35
CA SER A 77 -6.06 -2.95 -7.59
C SER A 77 -6.36 -3.06 -6.10
N ILE A 78 -5.35 -2.91 -5.24
CA ILE A 78 -5.56 -2.86 -3.79
C ILE A 78 -6.47 -1.68 -3.42
N VAL A 79 -6.24 -0.49 -4.00
CA VAL A 79 -7.04 0.69 -3.66
C VAL A 79 -8.49 0.52 -4.10
N THR A 80 -8.74 0.02 -5.32
CA THR A 80 -10.12 -0.20 -5.80
C THR A 80 -10.84 -1.29 -5.01
N GLU A 81 -10.14 -2.35 -4.58
CA GLU A 81 -10.71 -3.38 -3.72
C GLU A 81 -11.04 -2.85 -2.32
N ILE A 82 -10.20 -1.97 -1.76
CA ILE A 82 -10.53 -1.24 -0.52
C ILE A 82 -11.80 -0.41 -0.71
N MET A 83 -11.91 0.38 -1.79
CA MET A 83 -13.10 1.20 -2.05
C MET A 83 -14.36 0.33 -2.15
N LYS A 84 -14.28 -0.78 -2.89
CA LYS A 84 -15.38 -1.74 -3.05
C LYS A 84 -15.82 -2.37 -1.74
N GLN A 85 -14.90 -2.91 -0.93
CA GLN A 85 -15.25 -3.58 0.32
C GLN A 85 -15.73 -2.61 1.42
N THR A 86 -15.35 -1.33 1.33
CA THR A 86 -15.82 -0.28 2.26
C THR A 86 -17.09 0.43 1.79
N GLY A 87 -17.55 0.18 0.57
CA GLY A 87 -18.67 0.93 -0.02
C GLY A 87 -18.33 2.39 -0.32
N THR A 88 -17.04 2.71 -0.49
CA THR A 88 -16.59 4.05 -0.86
C THR A 88 -16.90 4.30 -2.34
N SER A 89 -17.66 5.34 -2.63
CA SER A 89 -18.04 5.69 -4.00
C SER A 89 -16.82 6.03 -4.85
N SER A 90 -16.77 5.53 -6.08
CA SER A 90 -15.74 5.91 -7.05
C SER A 90 -15.72 7.42 -7.27
N GLY A 91 -14.53 8.02 -7.30
CA GLY A 91 -14.33 9.46 -7.46
C GLY A 91 -14.62 10.31 -6.21
N SER A 92 -15.02 9.71 -5.08
CA SER A 92 -15.24 10.46 -3.83
C SER A 92 -13.95 10.91 -3.13
N LEU A 93 -12.83 10.25 -3.44
CA LEU A 93 -11.50 10.57 -2.93
C LEU A 93 -10.57 10.90 -4.09
N PRO A 94 -9.58 11.80 -3.91
CA PRO A 94 -8.63 12.19 -4.93
C PRO A 94 -7.52 11.13 -5.11
N ILE A 95 -7.91 9.88 -5.34
CA ILE A 95 -7.00 8.78 -5.67
C ILE A 95 -6.44 9.01 -7.07
N PRO A 96 -5.12 8.85 -7.28
CA PRO A 96 -4.52 8.86 -8.62
C PRO A 96 -5.24 7.90 -9.57
N THR A 97 -5.48 8.35 -10.80
CA THR A 97 -6.16 7.52 -11.82
C THR A 97 -5.18 6.84 -12.77
N GLY A 98 -3.90 7.24 -12.73
CA GLY A 98 -2.83 6.62 -13.50
C GLY A 98 -2.19 5.41 -12.81
N SER A 99 -1.29 4.76 -13.54
CA SER A 99 -0.43 3.72 -12.99
C SER A 99 0.57 4.31 -11.99
N TRP A 100 0.94 3.51 -10.98
CA TRP A 100 2.06 3.85 -10.11
C TRP A 100 3.37 3.98 -10.93
N PRO A 101 4.09 5.10 -10.87
CA PRO A 101 5.29 5.29 -11.69
C PRO A 101 6.42 4.33 -11.27
N GLY A 102 7.07 3.67 -12.23
CA GLY A 102 8.01 2.58 -11.96
C GLY A 102 9.30 2.96 -11.23
N ASP A 103 9.60 4.25 -11.12
CA ASP A 103 10.74 4.83 -10.40
C ASP A 103 10.36 5.41 -9.02
N ARG A 104 9.10 5.29 -8.61
CA ARG A 104 8.59 5.79 -7.34
C ARG A 104 8.48 4.66 -6.32
N TYR A 105 9.30 4.71 -5.28
CA TYR A 105 9.32 3.72 -4.18
C TYR A 105 9.14 4.37 -2.81
N ASP A 106 8.92 5.68 -2.81
CA ASP A 106 9.08 6.61 -1.70
C ASP A 106 7.74 7.21 -1.27
N MET A 107 6.62 6.53 -1.56
CA MET A 107 5.29 7.08 -1.34
C MET A 107 4.42 6.11 -0.54
N VAL A 108 3.73 6.64 0.47
CA VAL A 108 2.70 5.93 1.24
C VAL A 108 1.34 6.55 0.94
N PHE A 109 0.37 5.71 0.63
CA PHE A 109 -1.02 6.12 0.52
C PHE A 109 -1.72 5.88 1.85
N VAL A 110 -2.29 6.95 2.41
CA VAL A 110 -3.02 6.93 3.67
C VAL A 110 -4.50 7.11 3.38
N LEU A 111 -5.32 6.18 3.88
CA LEU A 111 -6.77 6.19 3.76
C LEU A 111 -7.36 6.19 5.17
N ASP A 112 -8.15 7.20 5.50
CA ASP A 112 -8.78 7.28 6.83
C ASP A 112 -10.18 6.66 6.83
N ARG A 113 -10.47 5.88 7.87
CA ARG A 113 -11.80 5.35 8.20
C ARG A 113 -12.08 5.52 9.70
N PRO A 114 -12.42 6.74 10.14
CA PRO A 114 -12.44 7.10 11.58
C PRO A 114 -13.35 6.25 12.45
N THR A 115 -14.47 5.76 11.90
CA THR A 115 -15.45 4.93 12.61
C THR A 115 -15.10 3.44 12.60
N GLY A 116 -14.00 3.05 11.94
CA GLY A 116 -13.67 1.65 11.68
C GLY A 116 -14.70 0.91 10.80
N THR A 117 -15.76 1.57 10.33
CA THR A 117 -16.91 0.99 9.60
C THR A 117 -17.40 1.92 8.49
N GLY A 118 -17.94 1.37 7.40
CA GLY A 118 -18.41 2.18 6.26
C GLY A 118 -17.26 2.71 5.37
N PRO A 119 -17.53 3.77 4.59
CA PRO A 119 -16.62 4.25 3.55
C PRO A 119 -15.36 4.91 4.12
N MET A 120 -14.31 4.91 3.31
CA MET A 120 -13.13 5.76 3.52
C MET A 120 -13.53 7.22 3.39
N THR A 121 -12.98 8.07 4.25
CA THR A 121 -13.37 9.50 4.35
C THR A 121 -12.31 10.46 3.84
N SER A 122 -11.06 10.01 3.75
CA SER A 122 -9.95 10.84 3.28
C SER A 122 -8.93 10.00 2.50
N PHE A 123 -8.11 10.68 1.72
CA PHE A 123 -6.92 10.11 1.11
C PHE A 123 -5.77 11.14 1.17
N THR A 124 -4.59 10.68 1.56
CA THR A 124 -3.37 11.50 1.58
C THR A 124 -2.19 10.71 1.01
N GLN A 125 -1.31 11.41 0.29
CA GLN A 125 -0.03 10.88 -0.19
C GLN A 125 1.09 11.42 0.71
N VAL A 126 1.85 10.52 1.33
CA VAL A 126 2.96 10.85 2.24
C VAL A 126 4.29 10.40 1.63
N PRO A 127 5.13 11.33 1.13
CA PRO A 127 6.46 10.99 0.64
C PRO A 127 7.38 10.66 1.82
N GLN A 128 8.16 9.59 1.70
CA GLN A 128 9.05 9.10 2.76
C GLN A 128 10.41 9.82 2.77
N LEU A 129 10.93 10.20 1.60
CA LEU A 129 12.17 10.97 1.43
C LEU A 129 13.38 10.39 2.19
N LEU A 130 13.56 9.06 2.13
CA LEU A 130 14.59 8.33 2.88
C LEU A 130 15.87 8.11 2.07
N LEU A 131 15.78 8.11 0.75
CA LEU A 131 16.90 7.82 -0.15
C LEU A 131 17.15 8.99 -1.13
N ALA A 132 18.38 9.05 -1.65
CA ALA A 132 18.73 10.00 -2.69
C ALA A 132 17.94 9.68 -3.97
N GLY A 133 17.24 10.68 -4.51
CA GLY A 133 16.37 10.52 -5.67
C GLY A 133 14.88 10.49 -5.33
N ASP A 134 14.51 10.40 -4.06
CA ASP A 134 13.12 10.49 -3.60
C ASP A 134 12.54 11.90 -3.90
N SER A 135 11.23 11.96 -4.11
CA SER A 135 10.51 13.16 -4.54
C SER A 135 9.29 13.42 -3.66
N SER A 136 9.11 14.69 -3.27
CA SER A 136 7.91 15.14 -2.57
C SER A 136 6.71 15.35 -3.50
N THR A 137 6.89 15.20 -4.82
CA THR A 137 5.80 15.35 -5.79
C THR A 137 4.80 14.19 -5.64
N PRO A 138 3.50 14.49 -5.42
CA PRO A 138 2.45 13.47 -5.40
C PRO A 138 2.36 12.72 -6.74
N ILE A 139 1.93 11.47 -6.68
CA ILE A 139 1.56 10.68 -7.86
C ILE A 139 0.23 11.23 -8.41
N ALA A 140 0.13 11.38 -9.73
CA ALA A 140 -1.04 11.90 -10.43
C ALA A 140 -1.99 10.78 -10.89
#